data_AF-A0A2P5HSF4-F1
#
_entry.id   AF-A0A2P5HSF4-F1
#
_cell.length_a   1.000
_cell.length_b   1.000
_cell.length_c   1.000
_cell.angle_alpha   90.00
_cell.angle_beta   90.00
_cell.angle_gamma   90.00
#
_symmetry.space_group_name_H-M   'P 1'
#
loop_
_entity.id
_entity.type
_entity.pdbx_description
1 polymer ?
#
loop_
_entity_poly.entity_id
_entity_poly.type
_entity_poly.pdbx_seq_one_letter_code
_entity_poly.pdbx_strand_id
1 'polypeptide(L)'
;MALNQLELESLLVEVENPNYIPCPRISLSLDAGKLGACGICHDSQLLLRSQNKGLDDNTVAILPCGHIAGYKCLKSWFEYNQCCPFCRLPMNYQLCPHSSRLIKPLTRENLFSTPDTLAVGGSLPPQCVDCSVETDASVHKYLLGAMLDHFKSLRAEYNAETHEGKKIDLKFQLIRIKKRISRAIDELAAFPARAQRRW
;
A
#
# COMPACT_ATOMS: atom_id res chain seq x y z
N MET A 1 -8.03 4.04 39.92
CA MET A 1 -8.61 2.70 40.04
C MET A 1 -7.81 1.80 39.13
N ALA A 2 -6.99 0.91 39.70
CA ALA A 2 -6.18 -0.02 38.92
C ALA A 2 -7.07 -1.21 38.53
N LEU A 3 -7.22 -1.47 37.22
CA LEU A 3 -7.90 -2.66 36.74
C LEU A 3 -7.09 -3.90 37.19
N ASN A 4 -7.78 -4.90 37.72
CA ASN A 4 -7.14 -6.09 38.27
C ASN A 4 -6.61 -6.98 37.13
N GLN A 5 -5.56 -7.78 37.36
CA GLN A 5 -4.88 -8.56 36.31
C GLN A 5 -5.83 -9.50 35.53
N LEU A 6 -6.87 -10.02 36.20
CA LEU A 6 -7.97 -10.80 35.58
C LEU A 6 -8.90 -9.99 34.66
N GLU A 7 -9.10 -8.69 34.92
CA GLU A 7 -9.90 -7.80 34.05
C GLU A 7 -9.11 -7.37 32.81
N LEU A 8 -7.78 -7.34 32.91
CA LEU A 8 -6.91 -7.12 31.76
C LEU A 8 -6.85 -8.36 30.85
N GLU A 9 -6.83 -9.55 31.44
CA GLU A 9 -6.88 -10.83 30.72
C GLU A 9 -8.25 -11.07 30.05
N SER A 10 -9.36 -10.60 30.62
CA SER A 10 -10.68 -10.70 29.99
C SER A 10 -10.91 -9.72 28.82
N LEU A 11 -10.04 -8.71 28.67
CA LEU A 11 -9.98 -7.87 27.47
C LEU A 11 -9.17 -8.51 26.34
N LEU A 12 -8.45 -9.60 26.60
CA LEU A 12 -7.83 -10.42 25.56
C LEU A 12 -8.94 -11.26 24.91
N VAL A 13 -9.40 -10.83 23.74
CA VAL A 13 -10.30 -11.61 22.90
C VAL A 13 -9.62 -12.95 22.61
N GLU A 14 -10.19 -14.05 23.08
CA GLU A 14 -9.85 -15.38 22.58
C GLU A 14 -10.08 -15.35 21.06
N VAL A 15 -9.00 -15.25 20.28
CA VAL A 15 -9.12 -15.27 18.83
C VAL A 15 -9.48 -16.71 18.44
N GLU A 16 -10.76 -16.96 18.14
CA GLU A 16 -11.29 -18.28 17.74
C GLU A 16 -10.49 -18.92 16.58
N ASN A 17 -9.78 -18.10 15.80
CA ASN A 17 -8.92 -18.56 14.72
C ASN A 17 -7.47 -18.02 14.86
N PRO A 18 -6.49 -18.86 15.22
CA PRO A 18 -5.10 -18.42 15.44
C PRO A 18 -4.42 -17.87 14.17
N ASN A 19 -5.03 -18.07 12.99
CA ASN A 19 -4.55 -17.58 11.71
C ASN A 19 -5.35 -16.37 11.19
N TYR A 20 -6.04 -15.63 12.05
CA TYR A 20 -6.85 -14.47 11.65
C TYR A 20 -6.59 -13.25 12.52
N ILE A 21 -6.19 -12.14 11.89
CA ILE A 21 -5.89 -10.86 12.55
C ILE A 21 -6.54 -9.72 11.75
N PRO A 22 -7.75 -9.28 12.12
CA PRO A 22 -8.45 -8.23 11.38
C PRO A 22 -7.79 -6.86 11.55
N CYS A 23 -7.17 -6.58 12.70
CA CYS A 23 -6.50 -5.31 12.96
C CYS A 23 -5.02 -5.55 13.36
N PRO A 24 -4.13 -5.86 12.40
CA PRO A 24 -2.75 -6.26 12.71
C PRO A 24 -1.99 -5.21 13.53
N ARG A 25 -2.21 -3.92 13.24
CA ARG A 25 -1.55 -2.81 13.94
C ARG A 25 -1.87 -2.79 15.44
N ILE A 26 -3.12 -3.03 15.81
CA ILE A 26 -3.54 -3.03 17.22
C ILE A 26 -3.19 -4.37 17.86
N SER A 27 -3.63 -5.49 17.28
CA SER A 27 -3.46 -6.84 17.85
C SER A 27 -2.00 -7.18 18.11
N LEU A 28 -1.10 -6.85 17.17
CA LEU A 28 0.32 -7.19 17.28
C LEU A 28 1.13 -6.18 18.10
N SER A 29 0.60 -4.99 18.35
CA SER A 29 1.23 -4.02 19.26
C SER A 29 0.96 -4.34 20.72
N LEU A 30 -0.20 -4.92 21.02
CA LEU A 30 -0.60 -5.33 22.37
C LEU A 30 0.02 -6.69 22.74
N ASP A 31 -0.14 -7.69 21.87
CA ASP A 31 0.31 -9.06 22.10
C ASP A 31 1.29 -9.52 21.02
N ALA A 32 2.48 -8.93 20.99
CA ALA A 32 3.53 -9.26 20.02
C ALA A 32 4.05 -10.72 20.10
N GLY A 33 3.51 -11.55 20.99
CA GLY A 33 4.22 -12.65 21.63
C GLY A 33 4.03 -14.06 21.07
N LYS A 34 2.88 -14.47 20.53
CA LYS A 34 2.68 -15.83 20.00
C LYS A 34 1.66 -15.87 18.86
N LEU A 35 2.10 -15.53 17.65
CA LEU A 35 1.40 -15.93 16.44
C LEU A 35 1.63 -17.44 16.33
N GLY A 36 0.57 -18.25 16.37
CA GLY A 36 0.66 -19.71 16.50
C GLY A 36 1.45 -20.43 15.39
N ALA A 37 1.31 -21.74 15.30
CA ALA A 37 1.83 -22.48 14.15
C ALA A 37 1.13 -22.04 12.85
N CYS A 38 1.88 -22.05 11.76
CA CYS A 38 1.37 -21.73 10.42
C CYS A 38 0.21 -22.67 10.05
N GLY A 39 -0.97 -22.12 9.78
CA GLY A 39 -2.14 -22.93 9.38
C GLY A 39 -2.07 -23.61 8.02
N ILE A 40 -0.97 -23.45 7.26
CA ILE A 40 -0.76 -24.10 5.95
C ILE A 40 0.14 -25.32 6.09
N CYS A 41 1.33 -25.16 6.68
CA CYS A 41 2.28 -26.27 6.84
C CYS A 41 2.18 -26.97 8.20
N HIS A 42 1.55 -26.34 9.19
CA HIS A 42 1.46 -26.80 10.58
C HIS A 42 2.80 -26.96 11.34
N ASP A 43 3.94 -26.80 10.65
CA ASP A 43 5.27 -26.98 11.22
C ASP A 43 5.92 -25.68 11.68
N SER A 44 5.78 -24.60 10.91
CA SER A 44 6.51 -23.35 11.16
C SER A 44 5.83 -22.49 12.22
N GLN A 45 6.57 -22.11 13.27
CA GLN A 45 6.13 -21.11 14.24
C GLN A 45 6.15 -19.71 13.60
N LEU A 46 5.00 -19.02 13.59
CA LEU A 46 4.88 -17.67 13.02
C LEU A 46 5.49 -16.62 13.95
N LEU A 47 6.31 -15.73 13.40
CA LEU A 47 7.06 -14.72 14.15
C LEU A 47 7.08 -13.38 13.41
N LEU A 48 6.99 -12.29 14.18
CA LEU A 48 7.35 -10.94 13.72
C LEU A 48 8.87 -10.81 13.66
N ARG A 49 9.43 -11.09 12.50
CA ARG A 49 10.88 -11.01 12.26
C ARG A 49 11.30 -9.57 11.97
N SER A 50 12.59 -9.31 12.09
CA SER A 50 13.18 -8.06 11.60
C SER A 50 13.33 -8.13 10.08
N GLN A 51 13.08 -7.02 9.40
CA GLN A 51 13.18 -6.88 7.94
C GLN A 51 14.57 -7.25 7.39
N ASN A 52 15.62 -7.18 8.20
CA ASN A 52 17.00 -7.52 7.81
C ASN A 52 17.25 -9.03 7.67
N LYS A 53 16.29 -9.87 8.08
CA LYS A 53 16.36 -11.32 7.91
C LYS A 53 15.57 -11.71 6.67
N GLY A 54 16.08 -12.70 5.92
CA GLY A 54 15.36 -13.26 4.77
C GLY A 54 13.97 -13.76 5.16
N LEU A 55 13.01 -13.63 4.25
CA LEU A 55 11.63 -14.06 4.49
C LEU A 55 11.51 -15.57 4.28
N ASP A 56 10.95 -16.28 5.26
CA ASP A 56 10.74 -17.73 5.25
C ASP A 56 9.36 -18.09 5.82
N ASP A 57 9.10 -19.38 6.07
CA ASP A 57 7.83 -19.86 6.61
C ASP A 57 7.59 -19.48 8.07
N ASN A 58 8.64 -19.10 8.81
CA ASN A 58 8.51 -18.52 10.14
C ASN A 58 8.18 -17.03 10.09
N THR A 59 8.41 -16.34 8.97
CA THR A 59 7.95 -14.95 8.82
C THR A 59 6.44 -14.92 8.63
N VAL A 60 5.72 -14.31 9.57
CA VAL A 60 4.28 -14.08 9.39
C VAL A 60 4.03 -13.15 8.21
N ALA A 61 3.06 -13.49 7.38
CA ALA A 61 2.53 -12.64 6.35
C ALA A 61 1.00 -12.60 6.42
N ILE A 62 0.43 -11.47 6.04
CA ILE A 62 -1.01 -11.21 6.10
C ILE A 62 -1.58 -11.00 4.69
N LEU A 63 -2.82 -11.44 4.52
CA LEU A 63 -3.63 -11.20 3.34
C LEU A 63 -4.65 -10.06 3.58
N PRO A 64 -5.20 -9.43 2.53
CA PRO A 64 -6.21 -8.39 2.63
C PRO A 64 -7.43 -8.74 3.49
N CYS A 65 -7.83 -10.02 3.48
CA CYS A 65 -8.95 -10.51 4.30
C CYS A 65 -8.64 -10.55 5.80
N GLY A 66 -7.39 -10.37 6.23
CA GLY A 66 -6.97 -10.47 7.63
C GLY A 66 -6.38 -11.83 8.03
N HIS A 67 -6.43 -12.85 7.17
CA HIS A 67 -5.79 -14.13 7.48
C HIS A 67 -4.26 -14.04 7.37
N ILE A 68 -3.58 -14.75 8.27
CA ILE A 68 -2.13 -14.84 8.35
C ILE A 68 -1.62 -16.27 8.14
N ALA A 69 -0.41 -16.39 7.59
CA ALA A 69 0.34 -17.64 7.50
C ALA A 69 1.83 -17.35 7.23
N GLY A 70 2.64 -18.40 7.10
CA GLY A 70 4.05 -18.26 6.72
C GLY A 70 4.20 -17.65 5.33
N TYR A 71 5.15 -16.73 5.15
CA TYR A 71 5.32 -15.99 3.91
C TYR A 71 5.55 -16.89 2.68
N LYS A 72 6.47 -17.87 2.79
CA LYS A 72 6.75 -18.79 1.68
C LYS A 72 5.59 -19.78 1.43
N CYS A 73 4.90 -20.23 2.47
CA CYS A 73 3.66 -21.00 2.35
C CYS A 73 2.59 -20.25 1.53
N LEU A 74 2.32 -18.98 1.86
CA LEU A 74 1.38 -18.16 1.07
C LEU A 74 1.86 -17.95 -0.35
N LYS A 75 3.15 -17.68 -0.55
CA LYS A 75 3.70 -17.50 -1.90
C LYS A 75 3.48 -18.76 -2.75
N SER A 76 3.79 -19.93 -2.21
CA SER A 76 3.60 -21.22 -2.88
C SER A 76 2.13 -21.52 -3.15
N TRP A 77 1.23 -21.20 -2.21
CA TRP A 77 -0.22 -21.32 -2.41
C TRP A 77 -0.71 -20.49 -3.60
N PHE A 78 -0.20 -19.26 -3.74
CA PHE A 78 -0.59 -18.32 -4.80
C PHE A 78 0.00 -18.63 -6.18
N GLU A 79 0.91 -19.61 -6.29
CA GLU A 79 1.37 -20.11 -7.60
C GLU A 79 0.26 -20.88 -8.33
N TYR A 80 -0.64 -21.52 -7.57
CA TYR A 80 -1.70 -22.38 -8.12
C TYR A 80 -3.11 -21.87 -7.81
N ASN A 81 -3.24 -20.93 -6.86
CA ASN A 81 -4.52 -20.43 -6.38
C ASN A 81 -4.54 -18.90 -6.39
N GLN A 82 -5.72 -18.30 -6.55
CA GLN A 82 -5.90 -16.84 -6.47
C GLN A 82 -6.89 -16.45 -5.36
N CYS A 83 -6.95 -17.24 -4.29
CA CYS A 83 -7.83 -17.01 -3.16
C CYS A 83 -7.14 -17.29 -1.83
N CYS A 84 -7.69 -16.74 -0.76
CA CYS A 84 -7.22 -17.04 0.59
C CYS A 84 -7.37 -18.56 0.90
N PRO A 85 -6.34 -19.24 1.44
CA PRO A 85 -6.43 -20.66 1.79
C PRO A 85 -7.47 -20.95 2.89
N PHE A 86 -7.79 -19.96 3.72
CA PHE A 86 -8.70 -20.11 4.87
C PHE A 86 -10.15 -19.74 4.54
N CYS A 87 -10.39 -18.51 4.06
CA CYS A 87 -11.76 -18.04 3.77
C CYS A 87 -12.16 -18.07 2.30
N ARG A 88 -11.27 -18.49 1.40
CA ARG A 88 -11.50 -18.56 -0.06
C ARG A 88 -11.87 -17.24 -0.74
N LEU A 89 -11.74 -16.10 -0.04
CA LEU A 89 -11.92 -14.78 -0.66
C LEU A 89 -10.96 -14.62 -1.86
N PRO A 90 -11.45 -14.23 -3.04
CA PRO A 90 -10.60 -13.94 -4.20
C PRO A 90 -9.58 -12.82 -3.91
N MET A 91 -8.35 -13.00 -4.38
CA MET A 91 -7.21 -12.13 -4.11
C MET A 91 -6.60 -11.68 -5.44
N ASN A 92 -7.34 -10.84 -6.16
CA ASN A 92 -6.97 -10.37 -7.48
C ASN A 92 -7.08 -8.85 -7.56
N TYR A 93 -6.09 -8.23 -8.22
CA TYR A 93 -6.22 -6.86 -8.67
C TYR A 93 -7.11 -6.83 -9.92
N GLN A 94 -7.85 -5.74 -10.12
CA GLN A 94 -8.75 -5.58 -11.26
C GLN A 94 -8.00 -5.38 -12.59
N LEU A 95 -6.84 -4.72 -12.54
CA LEU A 95 -6.10 -4.25 -13.71
C LEU A 95 -4.70 -4.86 -13.85
N CYS A 96 -4.32 -5.85 -13.03
CA CYS A 96 -3.08 -6.60 -13.22
C CYS A 96 -3.15 -8.01 -12.60
N PRO A 97 -2.42 -9.01 -13.12
CA PRO A 97 -2.48 -10.40 -12.64
C PRO A 97 -1.63 -10.68 -11.38
N HIS A 98 -1.05 -9.66 -10.75
CA HIS A 98 0.00 -9.81 -9.72
C HIS A 98 -0.54 -10.13 -8.31
N SER A 99 -1.44 -11.10 -8.16
CA SER A 99 -2.09 -11.49 -6.91
C SER A 99 -1.12 -11.73 -5.74
N SER A 100 0.07 -12.27 -6.01
CA SER A 100 1.09 -12.50 -4.98
C SER A 100 1.61 -11.23 -4.30
N ARG A 101 1.41 -10.03 -4.90
CA ARG A 101 1.76 -8.74 -4.29
C ARG A 101 0.83 -8.33 -3.14
N LEU A 102 -0.32 -9.00 -3.01
CA LEU A 102 -1.23 -8.85 -1.87
C LEU A 102 -0.71 -9.53 -0.60
N ILE A 103 0.29 -10.41 -0.71
CA ILE A 103 0.95 -11.04 0.44
C ILE A 103 1.89 -10.02 1.07
N LYS A 104 1.53 -9.51 2.25
CA LYS A 104 2.37 -8.55 2.99
C LYS A 104 3.08 -9.28 4.13
N PRO A 105 4.41 -9.43 4.08
CA PRO A 105 5.15 -9.92 5.25
C PRO A 105 5.05 -8.87 6.37
N LEU A 106 4.76 -9.32 7.59
CA LEU A 106 4.73 -8.48 8.77
C LEU A 106 6.09 -8.57 9.47
N THR A 107 6.72 -7.42 9.63
CA THR A 107 7.97 -7.24 10.36
C THR A 107 7.77 -6.23 11.47
N ARG A 108 8.70 -6.19 12.43
CA ARG A 108 8.65 -5.20 13.51
C ARG A 108 8.71 -3.77 12.98
N GLU A 109 9.38 -3.56 11.85
CA GLU A 109 9.63 -2.27 11.24
C GLU A 109 8.46 -1.80 10.34
N ASN A 110 7.70 -2.73 9.74
CA ASN A 110 6.61 -2.39 8.82
C ASN A 110 5.20 -2.56 9.42
N LEU A 111 5.09 -2.97 10.68
CA LEU A 111 3.80 -3.21 11.33
C LEU A 111 2.89 -1.98 11.24
N PHE A 112 3.38 -0.80 11.58
CA PHE A 112 2.58 0.44 11.56
C PHE A 112 2.28 0.97 10.16
N SER A 113 3.04 0.55 9.14
CA SER A 113 2.79 0.90 7.74
C SER A 113 1.95 -0.14 7.02
N THR A 114 1.56 -1.22 7.70
CA THR A 114 0.68 -2.26 7.15
C THR A 114 -0.70 -1.67 6.84
N PRO A 115 -1.27 -1.91 5.64
CA PRO A 115 -2.59 -1.41 5.28
C PRO A 115 -3.69 -2.02 6.16
N ASP A 116 -4.81 -1.31 6.28
CA ASP A 116 -6.01 -1.84 6.93
C ASP A 116 -6.58 -3.03 6.17
N THR A 117 -6.92 -4.10 6.88
CA THR A 117 -7.57 -5.27 6.26
C THR A 117 -9.00 -4.91 5.83
N LEU A 118 -9.57 -5.70 4.93
CA LEU A 118 -10.95 -5.55 4.48
C LEU A 118 -11.96 -5.62 5.64
N ALA A 119 -11.64 -6.39 6.69
CA ALA A 119 -12.51 -6.56 7.85
C ALA A 119 -12.70 -5.26 8.66
N VAL A 120 -11.76 -4.32 8.57
CA VAL A 120 -11.79 -3.03 9.28
C VAL A 120 -11.95 -1.84 8.32
N GLY A 121 -12.48 -2.08 7.11
CA GLY A 121 -12.76 -1.04 6.13
C GLY A 121 -11.60 -0.71 5.18
N GLY A 122 -10.56 -1.56 5.16
CA GLY A 122 -9.54 -1.53 4.12
C GLY A 122 -10.10 -1.76 2.72
N SER A 123 -9.34 -1.41 1.70
CA SER A 123 -9.74 -1.63 0.30
C SER A 123 -8.57 -2.11 -0.55
N LEU A 124 -8.88 -2.96 -1.53
CA LEU A 124 -7.93 -3.37 -2.56
C LEU A 124 -7.84 -2.29 -3.63
N PRO A 125 -6.63 -1.78 -3.95
CA PRO A 125 -6.48 -0.92 -5.11
C PRO A 125 -6.71 -1.70 -6.40
N PRO A 126 -6.97 -1.03 -7.53
CA PRO A 126 -7.20 -1.70 -8.81
C PRO A 126 -5.93 -2.34 -9.40
N GLN A 127 -4.74 -1.92 -8.95
CA GLN A 127 -3.44 -2.40 -9.41
C GLN A 127 -2.50 -2.62 -8.21
N CYS A 128 -1.51 -3.49 -8.39
CA CYS A 128 -0.39 -3.59 -7.45
C CYS A 128 0.47 -2.33 -7.45
N VAL A 129 1.29 -2.15 -6.42
CA VAL A 129 2.17 -0.98 -6.25
C VAL A 129 3.04 -0.74 -7.48
N ASP A 130 3.67 -1.79 -8.01
CA ASP A 130 4.60 -1.67 -9.15
C ASP A 130 3.87 -1.18 -10.42
N CYS A 131 2.76 -1.83 -10.78
CA CYS A 131 1.94 -1.43 -11.94
C CYS A 131 1.31 -0.05 -11.77
N SER A 132 0.92 0.31 -10.54
CA SER A 132 0.35 1.62 -10.25
C SER A 132 1.40 2.72 -10.41
N VAL A 133 2.64 2.50 -9.97
CA VAL A 133 3.75 3.46 -10.17
C VAL A 133 4.05 3.64 -11.65
N GLU A 134 4.06 2.56 -12.43
CA GLU A 134 4.29 2.62 -13.88
C GLU A 134 3.15 3.35 -14.61
N THR A 135 1.90 3.04 -14.26
CA THR A 135 0.71 3.68 -14.84
C THR A 135 0.72 5.17 -14.52
N ASP A 136 0.94 5.53 -13.25
CA ASP A 136 1.02 6.93 -12.82
C ASP A 136 2.17 7.67 -13.53
N ALA A 137 3.35 7.06 -13.63
CA ALA A 137 4.47 7.67 -14.35
C ALA A 137 4.12 7.95 -15.82
N SER A 138 3.45 7.01 -16.48
CA SER A 138 3.03 7.15 -17.88
C SER A 138 1.99 8.26 -18.06
N VAL A 139 0.96 8.28 -17.21
CA VAL A 139 -0.09 9.31 -17.22
C VAL A 139 0.50 10.68 -16.93
N HIS A 140 1.35 10.81 -15.91
CA HIS A 140 1.99 12.08 -15.57
C HIS A 140 2.94 12.55 -16.66
N LYS A 141 3.70 11.67 -17.30
CA LYS A 141 4.53 12.04 -18.45
C LYS A 141 3.70 12.64 -19.58
N TYR A 142 2.56 12.04 -19.90
CA TYR A 142 1.64 12.56 -20.91
C TYR A 142 1.07 13.93 -20.51
N LEU A 143 0.54 14.06 -19.29
CA LEU A 143 -0.05 15.30 -18.79
C LEU A 143 0.99 16.44 -18.68
N LEU A 144 2.18 16.14 -18.15
CA LEU A 144 3.28 17.11 -18.06
C LEU A 144 3.74 17.53 -19.46
N GLY A 145 3.80 16.62 -20.42
CA GLY A 145 4.07 16.94 -21.83
C GLY A 145 3.09 17.99 -22.36
N ALA A 146 1.79 17.73 -22.24
CA ALA A 146 0.76 18.67 -22.66
C ALA A 146 0.84 20.03 -21.95
N MET A 147 1.14 20.05 -20.64
CA MET A 147 1.31 21.28 -19.88
C MET A 147 2.56 22.07 -20.29
N LEU A 148 3.66 21.38 -20.57
CA LEU A 148 4.91 21.99 -21.04
C LEU A 148 4.73 22.57 -22.44
N ASP A 149 4.02 21.89 -23.33
CA ASP A 149 3.73 22.40 -24.67
C ASP A 149 2.82 23.62 -24.61
N HIS A 150 1.78 23.61 -23.77
CA HIS A 150 0.96 24.79 -23.53
C HIS A 150 1.79 25.96 -22.95
N PHE A 151 2.71 25.69 -22.02
CA PHE A 151 3.63 26.69 -21.48
C PHE A 151 4.55 27.27 -22.57
N LYS A 152 5.07 26.45 -23.48
CA LYS A 152 5.90 26.90 -24.61
C LYS A 152 5.09 27.81 -25.54
N SER A 153 3.87 27.44 -25.89
CA SER A 153 2.99 28.26 -26.74
C SER A 153 2.70 29.62 -26.12
N LEU A 154 2.28 29.67 -24.86
CA LEU A 154 2.03 30.93 -24.15
C LEU A 154 3.28 31.79 -24.02
N ARG A 155 4.46 31.17 -23.86
CA ARG A 155 5.73 31.90 -23.80
C ARG A 155 6.08 32.51 -25.16
N ALA A 156 5.81 31.79 -26.25
CA ALA A 156 5.98 32.31 -27.60
C ALA A 156 5.03 33.49 -27.87
N GLU A 157 3.75 33.37 -27.48
CA GLU A 157 2.76 34.46 -27.56
C GLU A 157 3.20 35.69 -26.75
N TYR A 158 3.64 35.49 -25.51
CA TYR A 158 4.15 36.59 -24.67
C TYR A 158 5.34 37.32 -25.30
N ASN A 159 6.24 36.58 -25.94
CA ASN A 159 7.41 37.16 -26.60
C ASN A 159 7.05 37.92 -27.88
N ALA A 160 6.03 37.47 -28.62
CA ALA A 160 5.55 38.10 -29.85
C ALA A 160 4.62 39.30 -29.60
N GLU A 161 3.96 39.36 -28.43
CA GLU A 161 3.00 40.41 -28.10
C GLU A 161 3.67 41.76 -27.80
N THR A 162 3.09 42.82 -28.34
CA THR A 162 3.58 44.20 -28.19
C THR A 162 2.70 45.04 -27.27
N HIS A 163 1.44 44.63 -27.06
CA HIS A 163 0.49 45.35 -26.20
C HIS A 163 0.71 45.02 -24.72
N GLU A 164 1.05 46.04 -23.91
CA GLU A 164 1.44 45.88 -22.50
C GLU A 164 0.36 45.20 -21.64
N GLY A 165 -0.92 45.58 -21.84
CA GLY A 165 -2.03 44.96 -21.10
C GLY A 165 -2.17 43.46 -21.36
N LYS A 166 -1.96 43.01 -22.61
CA LYS A 166 -2.03 41.59 -22.97
C LYS A 166 -0.81 40.82 -22.46
N LYS A 167 0.36 41.47 -22.44
CA LYS A 167 1.57 40.91 -21.84
C LYS A 167 1.39 40.61 -20.36
N ILE A 168 0.74 41.51 -19.62
CA ILE A 168 0.44 41.30 -18.19
C ILE A 168 -0.47 40.07 -18.01
N ASP A 169 -1.53 39.93 -18.80
CA ASP A 169 -2.42 38.77 -18.76
C ASP A 169 -1.70 37.46 -19.07
N LEU A 170 -0.90 37.43 -20.15
CA LEU A 170 -0.09 36.28 -20.53
C LEU A 170 0.92 35.91 -19.43
N LYS A 171 1.51 36.90 -18.75
CA LYS A 171 2.42 36.68 -17.61
C LYS A 171 1.71 35.99 -16.44
N PHE A 172 0.48 36.38 -16.12
CA PHE A 172 -0.31 35.70 -15.09
C PHE A 172 -0.63 34.24 -15.48
N GLN A 173 -0.97 33.99 -16.74
CA GLN A 173 -1.21 32.63 -17.24
C GLN A 173 0.04 31.76 -17.14
N LEU A 174 1.22 32.29 -17.54
CA LEU A 174 2.50 31.61 -17.42
C LEU A 174 2.84 31.23 -15.98
N ILE A 175 2.64 32.14 -15.02
CA ILE A 175 2.83 31.87 -13.59
C ILE A 175 1.91 30.75 -13.12
N ARG A 176 0.64 30.79 -13.51
CA ARG A 176 -0.36 29.78 -13.12
C ARG A 176 0.02 28.39 -13.63
N ILE A 177 0.42 28.29 -14.90
CA ILE A 177 0.82 27.01 -15.49
C ILE A 177 2.12 26.51 -14.88
N LYS A 178 3.12 27.39 -14.68
CA LYS A 178 4.36 27.01 -14.00
C LYS A 178 4.10 26.41 -12.61
N LYS A 179 3.19 27.00 -11.84
CA LYS A 179 2.79 26.47 -10.53
C LYS A 179 2.13 25.10 -10.64
N ARG A 180 1.25 24.89 -11.64
CA ARG A 180 0.64 23.58 -11.90
C ARG A 180 1.67 22.52 -12.29
N ILE A 181 2.65 22.87 -13.14
CA ILE A 181 3.73 21.96 -13.55
C ILE A 181 4.55 21.54 -12.33
N SER A 182 4.98 22.51 -11.50
CA SER A 182 5.75 22.21 -10.28
C SER A 182 4.99 21.23 -9.37
N ARG A 183 3.71 21.51 -9.11
CA ARG A 183 2.88 20.64 -8.28
C ARG A 183 2.76 19.22 -8.84
N ALA A 184 2.59 19.07 -10.15
CA ALA A 184 2.50 17.76 -10.78
C ALA A 184 3.81 16.97 -10.69
N ILE A 185 4.97 17.65 -10.77
CA ILE A 185 6.28 17.03 -10.54
C ILE A 185 6.42 16.55 -9.09
N ASP A 186 6.03 17.37 -8.12
CA ASP A 186 6.07 17.02 -6.70
C ASP A 186 5.16 15.83 -6.37
N GLU A 187 3.94 15.82 -6.94
CA GLU A 187 2.97 14.73 -6.78
C GLU A 187 3.52 13.40 -7.33
N LEU A 188 4.18 13.44 -8.50
CA LEU A 188 4.82 12.30 -9.12
C LEU A 188 5.96 11.74 -8.26
N ALA A 189 6.83 12.63 -7.73
CA ALA A 189 7.94 12.23 -6.87
C ALA A 189 7.46 11.57 -5.56
N ALA A 190 6.34 12.04 -5.00
CA ALA A 190 5.77 11.52 -3.76
C ALA A 190 4.90 10.25 -3.95
N PHE A 191 4.56 9.86 -5.17
CA PHE A 191 3.61 8.77 -5.41
C PHE A 191 4.10 7.39 -4.95
N PRO A 192 5.33 6.93 -5.27
CA PRO A 192 5.77 5.58 -4.92
C PRO A 192 5.70 5.28 -3.41
N ALA A 193 6.11 6.23 -2.57
CA ALA A 193 6.06 6.10 -1.12
C ALA A 193 4.63 6.00 -0.56
N ARG A 194 3.67 6.69 -1.20
CA ARG A 194 2.24 6.61 -0.83
C ARG A 194 1.62 5.29 -1.26
N ALA A 195 1.98 4.80 -2.44
CA ALA A 195 1.47 3.53 -2.98
C ALA A 195 1.89 2.32 -2.13
N GLN A 196 3.10 2.33 -1.55
CA GLN A 196 3.61 1.24 -0.70
C GLN A 196 2.76 0.97 0.56
N ARG A 197 1.97 1.95 1.03
CA ARG A 197 1.08 1.80 2.20
C ARG A 197 -0.30 1.23 1.86
N ARG A 198 -0.52 0.85 0.61
CA ARG A 198 -1.75 0.20 0.12
C ARG A 198 -1.51 -1.30 -0.06
N TRP A 199 -2.60 -2.06 -0.21
CA TRP A 199 -2.54 -3.49 -0.53
C TRP A 199 -1.85 -3.73 -1.87
#